data_AF-A0A2J0MDS2-F1
#
_entry.id   AF-A0A2J0MDS2-F1
#
_cell.length_a   1.000
_cell.length_b   1.000
_cell.length_c   1.000
_cell.angle_alpha   90.00
_cell.angle_beta   90.00
_cell.angle_gamma   90.00
#
_symmetry.space_group_name_H-M   'P 1'
#
loop_
_entity.id
_entity.type
_entity.pdbx_description
1 polymer ?
#
loop_
_entity_poly.entity_id
_entity_poly.type
_entity_poly.pdbx_seq_one_letter_code
_entity_poly.pdbx_strand_id
1 'polypeptide(L)'
;MLKDLFFTNIASASVDSFISNVNQLIINPLIIFLFALAVVYFFYGVFEFISNGEDEEKKTTGKSHMIWGIVGIVIMMGVFTILNMIMKTFNIEGIDPKDGTVELNDYDPGLKTNFK
;
A
#
# COMPACT_ATOMS: atom_id res chain seq x y z
N MET A 1 -10.77 -5.65 -39.52
CA MET A 1 -10.30 -4.41 -40.18
C MET A 1 -10.86 -3.13 -39.57
N LEU A 2 -12.18 -2.88 -39.51
CA LEU A 2 -12.70 -1.67 -38.84
C LEU A 2 -12.75 -1.80 -37.29
N LYS A 3 -12.83 -3.02 -36.75
CA LYS A 3 -12.77 -3.27 -35.30
C LYS A 3 -11.38 -3.02 -34.71
N ASP A 4 -10.33 -3.30 -35.48
CA ASP A 4 -8.94 -3.14 -35.01
C ASP A 4 -8.56 -1.65 -34.86
N LEU A 5 -9.27 -0.73 -35.54
CA LEU A 5 -9.05 0.72 -35.53
C LEU A 5 -9.67 1.43 -34.31
N PHE A 6 -10.74 0.87 -33.72
CA PHE A 6 -11.39 1.42 -32.52
C PHE A 6 -10.91 0.76 -31.21
N PHE A 7 -10.15 -0.33 -31.32
CA PHE A 7 -9.62 -1.09 -30.19
C PHE A 7 -8.10 -1.26 -30.24
N THR A 8 -7.37 -0.36 -30.95
CA THR A 8 -5.91 -0.39 -30.90
C THR A 8 -5.44 0.10 -29.54
N ASN A 9 -5.21 -0.86 -28.66
CA ASN A 9 -4.56 -0.75 -27.38
C ASN A 9 -3.05 -0.46 -27.59
N ILE A 10 -2.72 0.76 -28.05
CA ILE A 10 -1.32 1.24 -28.13
C ILE A 10 -1.02 2.29 -27.04
N ALA A 11 -2.06 2.86 -26.41
CA ALA A 11 -1.93 3.78 -25.30
C ALA A 11 -2.08 3.12 -23.91
N SER A 12 -2.66 1.91 -23.82
CA SER A 12 -2.79 1.19 -22.55
C SER A 12 -1.42 0.72 -22.05
N ALA A 13 -0.66 0.05 -22.93
CA ALA A 13 0.64 -0.48 -22.57
C ALA A 13 1.60 0.60 -22.04
N SER A 14 1.53 1.83 -22.57
CA SER A 14 2.37 2.94 -22.11
C SER A 14 1.91 3.52 -20.78
N VAL A 15 0.60 3.69 -20.57
CA VAL A 15 0.05 4.18 -19.29
C VAL A 15 0.23 3.14 -18.18
N ASP A 16 -0.08 1.87 -18.44
CA ASP A 16 0.07 0.77 -17.46
C ASP A 16 1.54 0.62 -17.05
N SER A 17 2.46 0.68 -18.01
CA SER A 17 3.89 0.68 -17.73
C SER A 17 4.33 1.91 -16.94
N PHE A 18 3.81 3.10 -17.26
CA PHE A 18 4.12 4.32 -16.52
C PHE A 18 3.66 4.23 -15.06
N ILE A 19 2.42 3.80 -14.82
CA ILE A 19 1.85 3.64 -13.47
C ILE A 19 2.64 2.59 -12.68
N SER A 20 2.97 1.45 -13.30
CA SER A 20 3.80 0.41 -12.66
C SER A 20 5.17 0.95 -12.26
N ASN A 21 5.84 1.69 -13.15
CA ASN A 21 7.14 2.29 -12.85
C ASN A 21 7.07 3.33 -11.74
N VAL A 22 6.06 4.21 -11.75
CA VAL A 22 5.85 5.19 -10.68
C VAL A 22 5.62 4.49 -9.34
N ASN A 23 4.79 3.43 -9.33
CA ASN A 23 4.52 2.69 -8.10
C ASN A 23 5.81 2.04 -7.55
N GLN A 24 6.56 1.34 -8.40
CA GLN A 24 7.77 0.62 -7.99
C GLN A 24 8.94 1.54 -7.62
N LEU A 25 9.13 2.64 -8.34
CA LEU A 25 10.31 3.50 -8.17
C LEU A 25 10.08 4.64 -7.17
N ILE A 26 8.84 5.09 -6.99
CA ILE A 26 8.53 6.28 -6.19
C ILE A 26 7.66 5.91 -5.00
N ILE A 27 6.49 5.32 -5.24
CA ILE A 27 5.48 5.13 -4.18
C ILE A 27 5.93 4.09 -3.16
N ASN A 28 6.35 2.89 -3.58
CA ASN A 28 6.77 1.82 -2.65
C ASN A 28 7.96 2.26 -1.78
N PRO A 29 9.06 2.83 -2.34
CA PRO A 29 10.15 3.36 -1.54
C PRO A 29 9.72 4.48 -0.58
N LEU A 30 8.82 5.37 -1.02
CA LEU A 30 8.31 6.45 -0.18
C LEU A 30 7.48 5.92 1.01
N ILE A 31 6.64 4.90 0.80
CA ILE A 31 5.87 4.27 1.90
C ILE A 31 6.83 3.69 2.95
N ILE A 32 7.84 2.94 2.52
CA ILE A 32 8.86 2.35 3.41
C ILE A 32 9.60 3.46 4.17
N PHE A 33 9.98 4.53 3.47
CA PHE A 33 10.67 5.67 4.06
C PHE A 33 9.81 6.39 5.11
N LEU A 34 8.55 6.69 4.79
CA LEU A 34 7.61 7.32 5.73
C LEU A 34 7.33 6.41 6.94
N PHE A 35 7.24 5.11 6.74
CA PHE A 35 7.10 4.16 7.83
C PHE A 35 8.33 4.18 8.75
N ALA A 36 9.54 4.17 8.18
CA ALA A 36 10.76 4.31 8.95
C ALA A 36 10.80 5.62 9.73
N LEU A 37 10.40 6.74 9.12
CA LEU A 37 10.29 8.03 9.80
C LEU A 37 9.29 8.01 10.96
N ALA A 38 8.12 7.40 10.78
CA ALA A 38 7.12 7.26 11.86
C ALA A 38 7.68 6.46 13.04
N VAL A 39 8.41 5.37 12.76
CA VAL A 39 9.06 4.54 13.78
C VAL A 39 10.17 5.32 14.51
N VAL A 40 11.02 6.04 13.78
CA VAL A 40 12.07 6.88 14.37
C VAL A 40 11.46 7.97 15.24
N TYR A 41 10.41 8.63 14.77
CA TYR A 41 9.71 9.68 15.51
C TYR A 41 9.03 9.13 16.77
N PHE A 42 8.45 7.93 16.70
CA PHE A 42 7.95 7.22 17.86
C PHE A 42 9.05 6.98 18.90
N PHE A 43 10.21 6.45 18.49
CA PHE A 43 11.34 6.21 19.40
C PHE A 43 11.93 7.50 19.95
N TYR A 44 11.95 8.59 19.17
CA TYR A 44 12.33 9.91 19.66
C TYR A 44 11.41 10.36 20.81
N GLY A 45 10.10 10.19 20.65
CA GLY A 45 9.13 10.45 21.73
C GLY A 45 9.34 9.58 22.97
N VAL A 46 9.68 8.29 22.78
CA VAL A 46 10.03 7.39 23.91
C VAL A 46 11.27 7.88 24.65
N PHE A 47 12.32 8.23 23.91
CA PHE A 47 13.57 8.73 24.50
C PHE A 47 13.33 10.03 25.28
N GLU A 48 12.58 10.98 24.70
CA GLU A 48 12.23 12.24 25.34
C GLU A 48 11.36 12.03 26.59
N PHE A 49 10.41 11.09 26.55
CA PHE A 49 9.56 10.75 27.67
C PHE A 49 10.33 10.14 28.85
N ILE A 50 11.31 9.28 28.58
CA ILE A 50 12.12 8.61 29.61
C ILE A 50 13.19 9.55 30.17
N SER A 51 13.87 10.32 29.32
CA SER A 51 15.00 11.16 29.72
C SER A 51 14.60 12.37 30.57
N ASN A 52 13.34 12.82 30.52
CA ASN A 52 12.88 14.05 31.16
C ASN A 52 11.89 13.76 32.31
N GLY A 53 12.18 12.75 33.14
CA GLY A 53 11.24 12.26 34.17
C GLY A 53 10.75 13.31 35.19
N GLU A 54 11.54 14.37 35.43
CA GLU A 54 11.26 15.45 36.39
C GLU A 54 10.63 16.71 35.74
N ASP A 55 10.63 16.79 34.41
CA ASP A 55 10.12 17.92 33.65
C ASP A 55 8.79 17.54 32.99
N GLU A 56 7.68 17.96 33.61
CA GLU A 56 6.32 17.62 33.16
C GLU A 56 6.03 18.11 31.73
N GLU A 57 6.64 19.22 31.31
CA GLU A 57 6.44 19.79 29.98
C GLU A 57 7.08 18.89 28.91
N LYS A 58 8.34 18.51 29.11
CA LYS A 58 9.02 17.60 28.18
C LYS A 58 8.40 16.20 28.17
N LYS A 59 7.85 15.77 29.30
CA LYS A 59 7.11 14.51 29.40
C LYS A 59 5.82 14.53 28.58
N THR A 60 5.09 15.66 28.55
CA THR A 60 3.89 15.77 27.70
C THR A 60 4.24 15.85 26.21
N THR A 61 5.36 16.50 25.87
CA THR A 61 5.89 16.55 24.50
C THR A 61 6.29 15.17 24.01
N GLY A 62 7.07 14.41 24.79
CA GLY A 62 7.45 13.03 24.44
C GLY A 62 6.25 12.11 24.26
N LYS A 63 5.20 12.24 25.09
CA LYS A 63 3.92 11.53 24.88
C LYS A 63 3.26 11.89 23.56
N SER A 64 3.24 13.17 23.21
CA SER A 64 2.65 13.64 21.96
C SER A 64 3.39 13.05 20.77
N HIS A 65 4.73 13.05 20.80
CA HIS A 65 5.57 12.43 19.76
C HIS A 65 5.31 10.92 19.62
N MET A 66 5.19 10.19 20.73
CA MET A 66 4.80 8.78 20.69
C MET A 66 3.43 8.57 20.03
N ILE A 67 2.42 9.36 20.41
CA ILE A 67 1.06 9.23 19.86
C ILE A 67 1.06 9.49 18.35
N TRP A 68 1.72 10.56 17.90
CA TRP A 68 1.81 10.88 16.47
C TRP A 68 2.54 9.79 15.68
N GLY A 69 3.59 9.20 16.23
CA GLY A 69 4.27 8.04 15.64
C GLY A 69 3.35 6.82 15.52
N ILE A 70 2.61 6.49 16.59
CA ILE A 70 1.63 5.38 16.57
C ILE A 70 0.53 5.63 15.55
N VAL A 71 -0.02 6.84 15.48
CA VAL A 71 -1.07 7.20 14.51
C VAL A 71 -0.58 6.96 13.09
N GLY A 72 0.65 7.37 12.75
CA GLY A 72 1.25 7.10 11.45
C GLY A 72 1.35 5.60 11.14
N ILE A 73 1.82 4.80 12.09
CA ILE A 73 1.94 3.34 11.94
C ILE A 73 0.56 2.69 11.76
N VAL A 74 -0.44 3.10 12.56
CA VAL A 74 -1.81 2.57 12.50
C VAL A 74 -2.47 2.88 11.16
N ILE A 75 -2.28 4.10 10.62
CA ILE A 75 -2.82 4.45 9.30
C ILE A 75 -2.22 3.55 8.21
N MET A 76 -0.89 3.37 8.21
CA MET A 76 -0.22 2.49 7.23
C MET A 76 -0.73 1.05 7.32
N MET A 77 -0.83 0.50 8.53
CA MET A 77 -1.40 -0.84 8.75
C MET A 77 -2.89 -0.90 8.36
N GLY A 78 -3.63 0.17 8.63
CA GLY A 78 -5.06 0.28 8.37
C GLY A 78 -5.37 0.16 6.88
N VAL A 79 -4.60 0.83 6.02
CA VAL A 79 -4.76 0.73 4.56
C VAL A 79 -4.65 -0.71 4.08
N PHE A 80 -3.56 -1.41 4.40
CA PHE A 80 -3.38 -2.81 3.98
C PHE A 80 -4.42 -3.75 4.59
N THR A 81 -4.82 -3.49 5.83
CA THR A 81 -5.85 -4.29 6.51
C THR A 81 -7.20 -4.16 5.81
N ILE A 82 -7.60 -2.93 5.47
CA ILE A 82 -8.86 -2.66 4.78
C ILE A 82 -8.84 -3.28 3.38
N LEU A 83 -7.76 -3.09 2.61
CA LEU A 83 -7.63 -3.69 1.27
C LEU A 83 -7.73 -5.21 1.32
N ASN A 84 -7.02 -5.85 2.25
CA ASN A 84 -7.07 -7.30 2.43
C ASN A 84 -8.45 -7.79 2.90
N MET A 85 -9.14 -7.01 3.73
CA MET A 85 -10.51 -7.33 4.16
C MET A 85 -11.47 -7.29 2.97
N ILE A 86 -11.39 -6.26 2.12
CA ILE A 86 -12.22 -6.14 0.91
C ILE A 86 -11.97 -7.31 -0.03
N MET A 87 -10.71 -7.61 -0.36
CA MET A 87 -10.38 -8.73 -1.26
C MET A 87 -10.94 -10.07 -0.76
N LYS A 88 -10.79 -10.34 0.54
CA LYS A 88 -11.36 -11.55 1.16
C LYS A 88 -12.88 -11.56 1.14
N THR A 89 -13.51 -10.40 1.33
CA THR A 89 -14.98 -10.27 1.34
C THR A 89 -15.58 -10.58 -0.03
N PHE A 90 -14.88 -10.20 -1.10
CA PHE A 90 -15.32 -10.43 -2.48
C PHE A 90 -14.68 -11.64 -3.16
N ASN A 91 -13.91 -12.46 -2.42
CA ASN A 91 -13.17 -13.61 -2.92
C ASN A 91 -12.30 -13.29 -4.16
N ILE A 92 -11.59 -12.16 -4.10
CA ILE A 92 -10.67 -11.71 -5.15
C ILE A 92 -9.31 -12.35 -4.89
N GLU A 93 -8.82 -13.12 -5.85
CA GLU A 93 -7.52 -13.79 -5.82
C GLU A 93 -6.55 -13.13 -6.80
N GLY A 94 -5.25 -13.30 -6.56
CA GLY A 94 -4.23 -12.85 -7.51
C GLY A 94 -3.88 -11.37 -7.44
N ILE A 95 -4.14 -10.67 -6.34
CA ILE A 95 -3.74 -9.27 -6.16
C ILE A 95 -2.99 -9.13 -4.84
N ASP A 96 -1.77 -8.58 -4.89
CA ASP A 96 -1.05 -8.14 -3.68
C ASP A 96 -1.03 -6.60 -3.61
N PRO A 97 -1.80 -5.98 -2.70
CA PRO A 97 -1.85 -4.54 -2.57
C PRO A 97 -0.58 -3.92 -1.99
N LYS A 98 0.31 -4.71 -1.37
CA LYS A 98 1.59 -4.21 -0.85
C LYS A 98 2.60 -4.07 -1.96
N ASP A 99 2.64 -5.06 -2.84
CA ASP A 99 3.61 -5.11 -3.93
C ASP A 99 3.05 -4.52 -5.24
N GLY A 100 1.74 -4.25 -5.29
CA GLY A 100 1.06 -3.73 -6.47
C GLY A 100 1.04 -4.73 -7.62
N THR A 101 1.18 -6.02 -7.32
CA THR A 101 1.25 -7.09 -8.32
C THR A 101 -0.13 -7.69 -8.55
N VAL A 102 -0.40 -8.02 -9.82
CA VAL A 102 -1.64 -8.66 -10.25
C VAL A 102 -1.29 -9.93 -11.01
N GLU A 103 -1.56 -11.08 -10.40
CA GLU A 103 -1.42 -12.43 -10.95
C GLU A 103 -2.80 -13.08 -11.03
N LEU A 104 -3.57 -12.73 -12.05
CA LEU A 104 -4.90 -13.31 -12.24
C LEU A 104 -4.77 -14.78 -12.64
N ASN A 105 -5.54 -15.66 -12.00
CA ASN A 105 -5.76 -17.00 -12.53
C ASN A 105 -6.43 -16.89 -13.91
N ASP A 106 -6.00 -17.72 -14.86
CA ASP A 106 -6.64 -17.80 -16.17
C ASP A 106 -8.14 -18.09 -15.99
N TYR A 107 -8.99 -17.26 -16.59
CA TYR A 107 -10.43 -17.48 -16.58
C TYR A 107 -10.75 -18.73 -17.41
N ASP A 108 -10.98 -19.87 -16.73
CA ASP A 108 -11.59 -21.06 -17.34
C ASP A 108 -13.12 -20.90 -17.29
N PRO A 109 -13.79 -20.61 -18.42
CA PRO A 109 -15.24 -20.47 -18.43
C PRO A 109 -15.98 -21.79 -18.18
N GLY A 110 -15.29 -22.93 -18.03
CA GLY A 110 -15.88 -24.25 -17.84
C GLY A 110 -16.68 -24.74 -19.06
N LEU A 111 -16.60 -24.01 -20.17
CA LEU A 111 -17.24 -24.38 -21.42
C LEU A 111 -16.40 -25.49 -22.06
N LYS A 112 -16.90 -26.72 -22.01
CA LYS A 112 -16.41 -27.80 -22.89
C LYS A 112 -16.70 -27.36 -24.32
N THR A 113 -15.70 -26.78 -24.98
CA THR A 113 -15.76 -26.31 -26.36
C THR A 113 -15.88 -27.51 -27.30
N ASN A 114 -17.10 -28.06 -27.39
CA ASN A 114 -17.46 -29.12 -28.33
C ASN A 114 -17.80 -28.55 -29.71
N PHE A 115 -16.99 -27.61 -30.21
CA PHE A 115 -17.11 -27.16 -31.59
C PHE A 115 -16.22 -28.04 -32.46
N LYS A 116 -16.85 -29.04 -33.09
CA LYS A 116 -16.28 -29.89 -34.13
C LYS A 116 -16.35 -29.18 -35.48
#